data_AF-A0A960N5D1-F1
#
_entry.id   AF-A0A960N5D1-F1
#
_cell.length_a   1.000
_cell.length_b   1.000
_cell.length_c   1.000
_cell.angle_alpha   90.00
_cell.angle_beta   90.00
_cell.angle_gamma   90.00
#
_symmetry.space_group_name_H-M   'P 1'
#
loop_
_entity.id
_entity.type
_entity.pdbx_description
1 polymer ?
#
loop_
_entity_poly.entity_id
_entity_poly.type
_entity_poly.pdbx_seq_one_letter_code
_entity_poly.pdbx_strand_id
1 'polypeptide(L)'
;MLKPSLRPTLACLLLVVATLGLPMLAGRGAFKADRFDESLVESLDKERPDLVLIGDSMLYTRLDRERLRTLAGERRVSDFALGGSASAAWYLYFRNVAMAAAKPPGTVVFFFRDDIWSQPFLRTDGIRREALRELSRDLAADLAVVPGFSADGLSFHTLLRRFYPIVDFRSYLRGRISMAMQDVATGTGSKYPLMKARRDWFDLDNLRPDLPAELPEAGIFHRSGRAEFDPSGTFLPSVFRSAGERGVKVILYRVKR
;
A
#
# COMPACT_ATOMS: atom_id res chain seq x y z
N MET A 1 43.09 2.39 -39.82
CA MET A 1 43.12 0.97 -39.38
C MET A 1 43.30 0.93 -37.86
N LEU A 2 42.27 0.55 -37.09
CA LEU A 2 42.41 0.36 -35.64
C LEU A 2 43.24 -0.89 -35.32
N LYS A 3 44.14 -0.80 -34.33
CA LYS A 3 44.96 -1.94 -33.84
C LYS A 3 44.06 -3.14 -33.48
N PRO A 4 44.47 -4.39 -33.80
CA PRO A 4 43.63 -5.58 -33.62
C PRO A 4 43.23 -5.88 -32.16
N SER A 5 43.98 -5.37 -31.17
CA SER A 5 43.65 -5.45 -29.75
C SER A 5 42.56 -4.46 -29.28
N LEU A 6 42.22 -3.44 -30.08
CA LEU A 6 41.18 -2.47 -29.75
C LEU A 6 39.78 -2.92 -30.18
N ARG A 7 39.65 -3.88 -31.08
CA ARG A 7 38.36 -4.39 -31.56
C ARG A 7 37.53 -5.10 -30.47
N PRO A 8 38.09 -6.02 -29.66
CA PRO A 8 37.31 -6.69 -28.61
C PRO A 8 36.95 -5.73 -27.46
N THR A 9 37.83 -4.80 -27.09
CA THR A 9 37.55 -3.78 -26.07
C THR A 9 36.48 -2.80 -26.51
N LEU A 10 36.51 -2.35 -27.78
CA LEU A 10 35.45 -1.50 -28.33
C LEU A 10 34.11 -2.24 -28.42
N ALA A 11 34.12 -3.54 -28.76
CA ALA A 11 32.93 -4.37 -28.79
C ALA A 11 32.34 -4.59 -27.38
N CYS A 12 33.18 -4.85 -26.37
CA CYS A 12 32.74 -4.93 -24.97
C CYS A 12 32.18 -3.58 -24.48
N LEU A 13 32.83 -2.47 -24.82
CA LEU A 13 32.37 -1.14 -24.44
C LEU A 13 31.04 -0.79 -25.10
N LEU A 14 30.87 -1.14 -26.38
CA LEU A 14 29.59 -1.00 -27.10
C LEU A 14 28.52 -1.91 -26.51
N LEU A 15 28.85 -3.14 -26.09
CA LEU A 15 27.90 -4.04 -25.44
C LEU A 15 27.46 -3.50 -24.08
N VAL A 16 28.39 -2.96 -23.29
CA VAL A 16 28.09 -2.31 -22.02
C VAL A 16 27.23 -1.06 -22.25
N VAL A 17 27.61 -0.19 -23.18
CA VAL A 17 26.83 1.02 -23.50
C VAL A 17 25.46 0.65 -24.09
N ALA A 18 25.35 -0.42 -24.87
CA ALA A 18 24.07 -0.89 -25.39
C ALA A 18 23.19 -1.47 -24.26
N THR A 19 23.72 -2.36 -23.43
CA THR A 19 22.98 -2.97 -22.32
C THR A 19 22.58 -1.96 -21.24
N LEU A 20 23.40 -0.92 -21.02
CA LEU A 20 23.14 0.14 -20.05
C LEU A 20 22.34 1.31 -20.64
N GLY A 21 22.56 1.66 -21.91
CA GLY A 21 22.00 2.83 -22.58
C GLY A 21 20.66 2.60 -23.29
N LEU A 22 20.40 1.42 -23.86
CA LEU A 22 19.10 1.12 -24.48
C LEU A 22 17.93 1.17 -23.47
N PRO A 23 18.03 0.60 -22.25
CA PRO A 23 16.96 0.71 -21.26
C PRO A 23 16.72 2.16 -20.82
N MET A 24 17.77 2.96 -20.75
CA MET A 24 17.73 4.37 -20.38
C MET A 24 17.03 5.24 -21.44
N LEU A 25 17.19 4.91 -22.73
CA LEU A 25 16.50 5.58 -23.83
C LEU A 25 15.03 5.13 -23.95
N ALA A 26 14.74 3.85 -23.72
CA ALA A 26 13.37 3.32 -23.71
C ALA A 26 12.56 3.74 -22.47
N GLY A 27 13.21 3.95 -21.32
CA GLY A 27 12.58 4.31 -20.05
C GLY A 27 12.24 5.80 -19.89
N ARG A 28 12.74 6.68 -20.77
CA ARG A 28 12.53 8.14 -20.68
C ARG A 28 11.07 8.59 -20.81
N GLY A 29 10.17 7.74 -21.27
CA GLY A 29 8.73 8.03 -21.38
C GLY A 29 7.85 7.42 -20.28
N ALA A 30 8.40 6.62 -19.36
CA ALA A 30 7.59 5.76 -18.48
C ALA A 30 7.39 6.29 -17.05
N PHE A 31 8.13 7.31 -16.62
CA PHE A 31 7.92 7.93 -15.31
C PHE A 31 6.95 9.10 -15.42
N LYS A 32 5.65 8.82 -15.23
CA LYS A 32 4.75 9.82 -14.65
C LYS A 32 5.32 10.15 -13.27
N ALA A 33 5.52 11.42 -12.97
CA ALA A 33 5.72 11.83 -11.58
C ALA A 33 4.60 11.18 -10.76
N ASP A 34 4.94 10.52 -9.65
CA ASP A 34 3.98 9.90 -8.73
C ASP A 34 3.07 11.01 -8.21
N ARG A 35 2.01 11.28 -8.97
CA ARG A 35 0.98 12.24 -8.65
C ARG A 35 -0.06 11.46 -7.89
N PHE A 36 -0.44 12.02 -6.76
CA PHE A 36 -1.63 11.60 -6.04
C PHE A 36 -2.79 11.32 -7.00
N ASP A 37 -3.42 10.17 -6.79
CA ASP A 37 -4.57 9.77 -7.59
C ASP A 37 -5.81 10.56 -7.17
N GLU A 38 -6.03 11.68 -7.85
CA GLU A 38 -7.20 12.55 -7.62
C GLU A 38 -8.53 11.81 -7.84
N SER A 39 -8.54 10.67 -8.56
CA SER A 39 -9.76 9.89 -8.75
C SER A 39 -10.34 9.36 -7.43
N LEU A 40 -9.51 9.19 -6.39
CA LEU A 40 -9.96 8.81 -5.05
C LEU A 40 -10.85 9.89 -4.42
N VAL A 41 -10.46 11.17 -4.58
CA VAL A 41 -11.24 12.31 -4.09
C VAL A 41 -12.49 12.51 -4.93
N GLU A 42 -12.34 12.46 -6.26
CA GLU A 42 -13.46 12.60 -7.20
C GLU A 42 -14.54 11.55 -6.98
N SER A 43 -14.14 10.30 -6.71
CA SER A 43 -15.05 9.20 -6.40
C SER A 43 -15.82 9.48 -5.10
N LEU A 44 -15.13 9.98 -4.07
CA LEU A 44 -15.77 10.32 -2.80
C LEU A 44 -16.72 11.52 -2.93
N ASP A 45 -16.36 12.53 -3.72
CA ASP A 45 -17.22 13.68 -3.99
C ASP A 45 -18.47 13.32 -4.82
N LYS A 46 -18.35 12.32 -5.69
CA LYS A 46 -19.46 11.77 -6.46
C LYS A 46 -20.38 10.90 -5.62
N GLU A 47 -19.81 9.99 -4.84
CA GLU A 47 -20.57 9.04 -4.00
C GLU A 47 -21.18 9.71 -2.78
N ARG A 48 -20.53 10.76 -2.25
CA ARG A 48 -20.92 11.48 -1.03
C ARG A 48 -21.25 10.52 0.11
N PRO A 49 -20.32 9.64 0.51
CA PRO A 49 -20.60 8.66 1.55
C PRO A 49 -20.92 9.32 2.89
N ASP A 50 -21.87 8.74 3.62
CA ASP A 50 -22.14 9.12 5.00
C ASP A 50 -21.10 8.49 5.94
N LEU A 51 -20.57 7.32 5.56
CA LEU A 51 -19.63 6.53 6.31
C LEU A 51 -18.43 6.13 5.43
N VAL A 52 -17.21 6.39 5.92
CA VAL A 52 -15.98 5.94 5.28
C VAL A 52 -15.22 5.01 6.24
N LEU A 53 -14.83 3.84 5.75
CA LEU A 53 -13.99 2.89 6.47
C LEU A 53 -12.55 2.99 5.99
N ILE A 54 -11.57 3.05 6.90
CA ILE A 54 -10.14 3.09 6.56
C ILE A 54 -9.41 1.99 7.34
N GLY A 55 -8.57 1.20 6.67
CA GLY A 55 -7.85 0.11 7.34
C GLY A 55 -6.88 -0.65 6.44
N ASP A 56 -6.46 -1.83 6.90
CA ASP A 56 -5.66 -2.76 6.11
C ASP A 56 -6.53 -3.82 5.42
N SER A 57 -5.91 -4.91 4.98
CA SER A 57 -6.61 -6.05 4.37
C SER A 57 -7.73 -6.65 5.24
N MET A 58 -7.77 -6.37 6.55
CA MET A 58 -8.84 -6.87 7.41
C MET A 58 -10.21 -6.30 7.08
N LEU A 59 -10.29 -5.09 6.52
CA LEU A 59 -11.57 -4.56 6.04
C LEU A 59 -12.19 -5.47 4.98
N TYR A 60 -11.38 -6.20 4.22
CA TYR A 60 -11.85 -7.13 3.20
C TYR A 60 -12.15 -8.53 3.74
N THR A 61 -11.52 -8.95 4.84
CA THR A 61 -11.62 -10.33 5.34
C THR A 61 -12.47 -10.50 6.59
N ARG A 62 -12.62 -9.45 7.40
CA ARG A 62 -13.31 -9.50 8.71
C ARG A 62 -14.64 -8.75 8.73
N LEU A 63 -14.99 -8.08 7.64
CA LEU A 63 -16.23 -7.33 7.52
C LEU A 63 -17.11 -7.92 6.43
N ASP A 64 -18.27 -8.42 6.83
CA ASP A 64 -19.33 -8.81 5.90
C ASP A 64 -19.95 -7.55 5.31
N ARG A 65 -19.59 -7.25 4.05
CA ARG A 65 -20.02 -6.03 3.35
C ARG A 65 -21.51 -6.01 3.07
N GLU A 66 -22.10 -7.15 2.73
CA GLU A 66 -23.53 -7.21 2.45
C GLU A 66 -24.31 -6.97 3.73
N ARG A 67 -23.91 -7.62 4.83
CA ARG A 67 -24.51 -7.37 6.14
C ARG A 67 -24.29 -5.93 6.61
N LEU A 68 -23.12 -5.34 6.38
CA LEU A 68 -22.87 -3.94 6.71
C LEU A 68 -23.80 -3.01 5.92
N ARG A 69 -23.97 -3.23 4.62
CA ARG A 69 -24.88 -2.44 3.77
C ARG A 69 -26.31 -2.54 4.27
N THR A 70 -26.78 -3.74 4.61
CA THR A 70 -28.12 -3.92 5.20
C THR A 70 -28.29 -3.15 6.52
N LEU A 71 -27.30 -3.21 7.41
CA LEU A 71 -27.35 -2.52 8.71
C LEU A 71 -27.15 -1.01 8.60
N ALA A 72 -26.41 -0.54 7.60
CA ALA A 72 -26.21 0.88 7.32
C ALA A 72 -27.49 1.55 6.79
N GLY A 73 -28.42 0.77 6.25
CA GLY A 73 -29.68 1.26 5.70
C GLY A 73 -29.43 2.19 4.52
N GLU A 74 -29.98 3.40 4.58
CA GLU A 74 -29.81 4.41 3.52
C GLU A 74 -28.43 5.09 3.52
N ARG A 75 -27.59 4.84 4.54
CA ARG A 75 -26.26 5.44 4.62
C ARG A 75 -25.37 4.88 3.53
N ARG A 76 -24.76 5.77 2.74
CA ARG A 76 -23.76 5.40 1.74
C ARG A 76 -22.42 5.11 2.42
N VAL A 77 -21.85 3.95 2.11
CA VAL A 77 -20.59 3.47 2.71
C VAL A 77 -19.54 3.32 1.62
N SER A 78 -18.37 3.91 1.84
CA SER A 78 -17.16 3.69 1.03
C SER A 78 -16.02 3.19 1.92
N ASP A 79 -15.07 2.44 1.35
CA ASP A 79 -13.95 1.89 2.10
C ASP A 79 -12.61 2.06 1.38
N PHE A 80 -11.58 2.43 2.14
CA PHE A 80 -10.21 2.53 1.69
C PHE A 80 -9.36 1.55 2.49
N ALA A 81 -8.94 0.48 1.84
CA ALA A 81 -8.05 -0.50 2.44
C ALA A 81 -6.82 -0.75 1.58
N LEU A 82 -5.66 -0.71 2.23
CA LEU A 82 -4.40 -1.08 1.61
C LEU A 82 -3.84 -2.29 2.34
N GLY A 83 -3.67 -3.40 1.62
CA GLY A 83 -3.16 -4.65 2.21
C GLY A 83 -1.81 -4.45 2.89
N GLY A 84 -1.69 -4.90 4.13
CA GLY A 84 -0.45 -4.73 4.90
C GLY A 84 -0.10 -3.26 5.18
N SER A 85 -1.07 -2.35 5.23
CA SER A 85 -0.85 -0.97 5.65
C SER A 85 -0.84 -0.80 7.18
N ALA A 86 -0.53 0.41 7.64
CA ALA A 86 -0.52 0.82 9.04
C ALA A 86 -0.90 2.31 9.15
N SER A 87 -0.72 2.86 10.35
CA SER A 87 -1.14 4.20 10.78
C SER A 87 -0.78 5.34 9.81
N ALA A 88 0.42 5.33 9.22
CA ALA A 88 0.82 6.37 8.26
C ALA A 88 -0.06 6.38 7.00
N ALA A 89 -0.31 5.23 6.39
CA ALA A 89 -1.16 5.16 5.20
C ALA A 89 -2.62 5.51 5.53
N TRP A 90 -3.12 5.07 6.69
CA TRP A 90 -4.48 5.40 7.14
C TRP A 90 -4.65 6.90 7.38
N TYR A 91 -3.62 7.53 7.96
CA TYR A 91 -3.58 8.97 8.12
C TYR A 91 -3.60 9.70 6.77
N LEU A 92 -2.83 9.24 5.78
CA LEU A 92 -2.82 9.86 4.44
C LEU A 92 -4.15 9.68 3.72
N TYR A 93 -4.80 8.51 3.78
CA TYR A 93 -6.17 8.34 3.27
C TYR A 93 -7.14 9.33 3.91
N PHE A 94 -7.06 9.49 5.23
CA PHE A 94 -7.92 10.42 5.95
C PHE A 94 -7.66 11.87 5.51
N ARG A 95 -6.40 12.32 5.54
CA ARG A 95 -6.01 13.70 5.23
C ARG A 95 -6.24 14.06 3.77
N ASN A 96 -5.78 13.21 2.86
CA ASN A 96 -5.67 13.54 1.43
C ASN A 96 -6.84 13.05 0.60
N VAL A 97 -7.67 12.15 1.14
CA VAL A 97 -8.89 11.68 0.45
C VAL A 97 -10.13 12.15 1.20
N ALA A 98 -10.38 11.62 2.41
CA ALA A 98 -11.63 11.87 3.12
C ALA A 98 -11.82 13.35 3.50
N MET A 99 -10.77 14.01 4.00
CA MET A 99 -10.81 15.43 4.36
C MET A 99 -10.59 16.34 3.15
N ALA A 100 -10.05 15.85 2.04
CA ALA A 100 -9.82 16.64 0.84
C ALA A 100 -11.07 16.81 -0.02
N ALA A 101 -12.04 15.90 0.10
CA ALA A 101 -13.32 15.97 -0.58
C ALA A 101 -14.05 17.31 -0.29
N ALA A 102 -14.72 17.83 -1.32
CA ALA A 102 -15.54 19.03 -1.23
C ALA A 102 -16.66 18.87 -0.19
N LYS A 103 -17.25 17.66 -0.11
CA LYS A 103 -18.17 17.30 0.98
C LYS A 103 -17.59 16.14 1.78
N PRO A 104 -16.98 16.39 2.96
CA PRO A 104 -16.42 15.32 3.77
C PRO A 104 -17.51 14.37 4.28
N PRO A 105 -17.17 13.10 4.56
CA PRO A 105 -18.12 12.13 5.09
C PRO A 105 -18.58 12.53 6.49
N GLY A 106 -19.81 12.15 6.87
CA GLY A 106 -20.32 12.40 8.22
C GLY A 106 -19.57 11.61 9.30
N THR A 107 -19.06 10.42 8.96
CA THR A 107 -18.30 9.57 9.88
C THR A 107 -17.14 8.86 9.17
N VAL A 108 -15.97 8.83 9.80
CA VAL A 108 -14.83 8.00 9.41
C VAL A 108 -14.56 6.97 10.51
N VAL A 109 -14.43 5.70 10.12
CA VAL A 109 -14.08 4.60 11.01
C VAL A 109 -12.71 4.05 10.63
N PHE A 110 -11.76 4.13 11.56
CA PHE A 110 -10.49 3.44 11.41
C PHE A 110 -10.61 2.03 11.98
N PHE A 111 -10.35 1.04 11.13
CA PHE A 111 -10.39 -0.38 11.46
C PHE A 111 -8.97 -0.91 11.55
N PHE A 112 -8.50 -1.18 12.77
CA PHE A 112 -7.10 -1.53 13.01
C PHE A 112 -6.93 -2.63 14.05
N ARG A 113 -5.74 -3.26 14.01
CA ARG A 113 -5.34 -4.31 14.94
C ARG A 113 -4.53 -3.74 16.09
N ASP A 114 -4.81 -4.28 17.28
CA ASP A 114 -3.99 -4.10 18.48
C ASP A 114 -3.54 -2.66 18.74
N ASP A 115 -2.24 -2.42 18.69
CA ASP A 115 -1.57 -1.17 18.99
C ASP A 115 -0.94 -0.53 17.75
N ILE A 116 -1.25 -1.03 16.54
CA ILE A 116 -0.67 -0.53 15.27
C ILE A 116 -0.89 0.99 15.12
N TRP A 117 -2.01 1.49 15.63
CA TRP A 117 -2.29 2.93 15.60
C TRP A 117 -1.28 3.76 16.40
N SER A 118 -0.68 3.18 17.44
CA SER A 118 0.34 3.80 18.31
C SER A 118 1.74 3.77 17.70
N GLN A 119 1.92 3.11 16.56
CA GLN A 119 3.23 2.88 15.94
C GLN A 119 3.31 3.63 14.60
N PRO A 120 3.68 4.92 14.58
CA PRO A 120 3.65 5.75 13.38
C PRO A 120 4.75 5.41 12.35
N PHE A 121 5.83 4.76 12.80
CA PHE A 121 6.94 4.30 11.96
C PHE A 121 6.69 2.91 11.36
N LEU A 122 5.65 2.21 11.82
CA LEU A 122 5.40 0.86 11.37
C LEU A 122 5.01 0.90 9.89
N ARG A 123 5.64 0.05 9.08
CA ARG A 123 5.28 -0.18 7.67
C ARG A 123 5.48 1.06 6.76
N THR A 124 6.45 1.92 7.05
CA THR A 124 6.76 3.13 6.26
C THR A 124 7.90 2.97 5.24
N ASP A 125 8.47 1.77 5.12
CA ASP A 125 9.67 1.46 4.34
C ASP A 125 9.41 0.56 3.11
N GLY A 126 10.46 0.36 2.29
CA GLY A 126 10.44 -0.56 1.14
C GLY A 126 9.30 -0.29 0.16
N ILE A 127 8.55 -1.34 -0.22
CA ILE A 127 7.40 -1.25 -1.13
C ILE A 127 6.29 -0.35 -0.56
N ARG A 128 6.15 -0.31 0.77
CA ARG A 128 5.10 0.48 1.43
C ARG A 128 5.38 1.96 1.36
N ARG A 129 6.66 2.33 1.27
CA ARG A 129 7.10 3.70 0.99
C ARG A 129 6.48 4.25 -0.29
N GLU A 130 6.41 3.43 -1.34
CA GLU A 130 5.80 3.83 -2.62
C GLU A 130 4.30 4.11 -2.46
N ALA A 131 3.58 3.22 -1.78
CA ALA A 131 2.18 3.44 -1.50
C ALA A 131 1.92 4.72 -0.68
N LEU A 132 2.83 5.09 0.25
CA LEU A 132 2.72 6.37 0.95
C LEU A 132 2.94 7.57 0.00
N ARG A 133 3.82 7.46 -0.99
CA ARG A 133 4.02 8.50 -2.01
C ARG A 133 2.79 8.66 -2.89
N GLU A 134 2.19 7.56 -3.34
CA GLU A 134 0.95 7.56 -4.12
C GLU A 134 -0.22 8.18 -3.36
N LEU A 135 -0.25 8.03 -2.03
CA LEU A 135 -1.26 8.64 -1.15
C LEU A 135 -0.93 10.08 -0.74
N SER A 136 0.27 10.58 -1.03
CA SER A 136 0.71 11.92 -0.66
C SER A 136 0.31 12.92 -1.74
N ARG A 137 -0.57 13.87 -1.38
CA ARG A 137 -1.00 14.94 -2.28
C ARG A 137 0.05 16.05 -2.37
N ASP A 138 0.66 16.38 -1.24
CA ASP A 138 1.88 17.18 -1.17
C ASP A 138 2.97 16.33 -0.54
N LEU A 139 3.85 15.78 -1.39
CA LEU A 139 4.90 14.86 -0.98
C LEU A 139 5.76 15.41 0.17
N ALA A 140 6.08 16.71 0.17
CA ALA A 140 6.91 17.31 1.19
C ALA A 140 6.14 17.45 2.51
N ALA A 141 4.93 18.02 2.45
CA ALA A 141 4.12 18.29 3.65
C ALA A 141 3.52 17.01 4.28
N ASP A 142 3.25 15.99 3.48
CA ASP A 142 2.64 14.73 3.92
C ASP A 142 3.65 13.78 4.54
N LEU A 143 4.87 13.76 4.03
CA LEU A 143 5.89 12.83 4.51
C LEU A 143 6.75 13.44 5.61
N ALA A 144 6.79 14.76 5.74
CA ALA A 144 7.44 15.43 6.88
C ALA A 144 6.83 15.02 8.23
N VAL A 145 5.55 14.63 8.26
CA VAL A 145 4.87 14.16 9.47
C VAL A 145 4.98 12.65 9.69
N VAL A 146 5.53 11.89 8.73
CA VAL A 146 5.69 10.43 8.83
C VAL A 146 7.07 10.11 9.41
N PRO A 147 7.17 9.57 10.63
CA PRO A 147 8.46 9.25 11.25
C PRO A 147 9.25 8.23 10.43
N GLY A 148 10.56 8.49 10.29
CA GLY A 148 11.46 7.65 9.48
C GLY A 148 11.42 7.95 7.98
N PHE A 149 10.60 8.90 7.55
CA PHE A 149 10.56 9.35 6.16
C PHE A 149 11.39 10.63 5.99
N SER A 150 12.51 10.54 5.28
CA SER A 150 13.21 11.71 4.73
C SER A 150 12.79 11.94 3.28
N ALA A 151 12.38 13.18 2.95
CA ALA A 151 12.08 13.59 1.58
C ALA A 151 13.34 13.55 0.69
N ASP A 152 14.52 13.72 1.30
CA ASP A 152 15.81 13.91 0.61
C ASP A 152 16.49 12.61 0.14
N GLY A 153 15.84 11.46 0.27
CA GLY A 153 16.42 10.18 -0.08
C GLY A 153 16.22 9.81 -1.56
N LEU A 154 17.01 10.39 -2.48
CA LEU A 154 17.31 9.74 -3.77
C LEU A 154 18.16 8.50 -3.48
N SER A 155 17.54 7.44 -2.96
CA SER A 155 18.25 6.19 -2.68
C SER A 155 18.89 5.67 -3.97
N PHE A 156 20.05 5.02 -3.89
CA PHE A 156 20.68 4.37 -5.04
C PHE A 156 19.70 3.46 -5.79
N HIS A 157 18.74 2.86 -5.07
CA HIS A 157 17.64 2.07 -5.63
C HIS A 157 16.64 2.92 -6.44
N THR A 158 16.29 4.13 -5.99
CA THR A 158 15.47 5.10 -6.73
C THR A 158 16.19 5.59 -7.99
N LEU A 159 17.50 5.81 -7.89
CA LEU A 159 18.36 6.22 -9.00
C LEU A 159 18.52 5.09 -10.03
N LEU A 160 18.70 3.84 -9.57
CA LEU A 160 18.67 2.66 -10.42
C LEU A 160 17.32 2.47 -11.10
N ARG A 161 16.19 2.60 -10.39
CA ARG A 161 14.85 2.57 -11.03
C ARG A 161 14.68 3.65 -12.09
N ARG A 162 15.19 4.86 -11.84
CA ARG A 162 15.15 5.99 -12.78
C ARG A 162 15.87 5.71 -14.11
N PHE A 163 16.97 4.97 -14.08
CA PHE A 163 17.77 4.70 -15.29
C PHE A 163 17.60 3.27 -15.83
N TYR A 164 17.13 2.33 -15.00
CA TYR A 164 16.94 0.91 -15.29
C TYR A 164 15.54 0.46 -14.86
N PRO A 165 14.51 0.68 -15.71
CA PRO A 165 13.17 0.13 -15.49
C PRO A 165 13.13 -1.41 -15.51
N ILE A 166 14.27 -2.08 -15.75
CA ILE A 166 14.39 -3.53 -15.73
C ILE A 166 14.11 -4.13 -14.34
N VAL A 167 14.27 -3.33 -13.27
CA VAL A 167 13.91 -3.74 -11.90
C VAL A 167 12.40 -3.95 -11.78
N ASP A 168 11.59 -3.08 -12.39
CA ASP A 168 10.14 -3.26 -12.45
C ASP A 168 9.72 -4.22 -13.58
N PHE A 169 10.52 -4.33 -14.65
CA PHE A 169 10.38 -5.39 -15.65
C PHE A 169 10.52 -6.77 -15.03
N ARG A 170 11.33 -6.95 -13.98
CA ARG A 170 11.44 -8.22 -13.26
C ARG A 170 10.14 -8.54 -12.50
N SER A 171 9.48 -7.54 -11.91
CA SER A 171 8.16 -7.71 -11.28
C SER A 171 7.07 -7.99 -12.32
N TYR A 172 7.11 -7.30 -13.46
CA TYR A 172 6.25 -7.54 -14.62
C TYR A 172 6.46 -8.94 -15.21
N LEU A 173 7.71 -9.34 -15.47
CA LEU A 173 8.11 -10.67 -15.93
C LEU A 173 7.73 -11.72 -14.90
N ARG A 174 7.97 -11.50 -13.60
CA ARG A 174 7.57 -12.45 -12.56
C ARG A 174 6.06 -12.60 -12.53
N GLY A 175 5.30 -11.51 -12.70
CA GLY A 175 3.85 -11.55 -12.85
C GLY A 175 3.42 -12.35 -14.08
N ARG A 176 4.05 -12.13 -15.24
CA ARG A 176 3.75 -12.86 -16.48
C ARG A 176 4.20 -14.30 -16.49
N ILE A 177 5.36 -14.61 -15.92
CA ILE A 177 5.88 -15.96 -15.75
C ILE A 177 5.03 -16.69 -14.72
N SER A 178 4.65 -16.04 -13.62
CA SER A 178 3.75 -16.63 -12.63
C SER A 178 2.36 -16.87 -13.21
N MET A 179 1.84 -15.94 -14.04
CA MET A 179 0.58 -16.16 -14.78
C MET A 179 0.71 -17.29 -15.78
N ALA A 180 1.76 -17.31 -16.60
CA ALA A 180 2.01 -18.38 -17.56
C ALA A 180 2.19 -19.75 -16.87
N MET A 181 2.90 -19.80 -15.73
CA MET A 181 3.05 -21.02 -14.93
C MET A 181 1.72 -21.44 -14.29
N GLN A 182 0.88 -20.49 -13.87
CA GLN A 182 -0.47 -20.78 -13.38
C GLN A 182 -1.39 -21.27 -14.51
N ASP A 183 -1.30 -20.70 -15.70
CA ASP A 183 -2.05 -21.11 -16.87
C ASP A 183 -1.63 -22.52 -17.33
N VAL A 184 -0.33 -22.81 -17.30
CA VAL A 184 0.22 -24.15 -17.56
C VAL A 184 -0.20 -25.15 -16.46
N ALA A 185 -0.15 -24.76 -15.19
CA ALA A 185 -0.54 -25.63 -14.08
C ALA A 185 -2.04 -25.91 -14.00
N THR A 186 -2.89 -25.02 -14.52
CA THR A 186 -4.36 -25.20 -14.56
C THR A 186 -4.86 -25.81 -15.87
N GLY A 187 -4.02 -25.88 -16.91
CA GLY A 187 -4.35 -26.40 -18.24
C GLY A 187 -5.50 -25.70 -18.98
N THR A 188 -6.11 -24.66 -18.39
CA THR A 188 -7.39 -24.10 -18.85
C THR A 188 -7.44 -22.57 -18.79
N GLY A 189 -6.39 -21.89 -18.30
CA GLY A 189 -6.38 -20.42 -18.11
C GLY A 189 -7.41 -19.90 -17.09
N SER A 190 -8.18 -20.81 -16.47
CA SER A 190 -9.16 -20.48 -15.44
C SER A 190 -8.48 -20.49 -14.09
N LYS A 191 -8.47 -19.34 -13.40
CA LYS A 191 -7.91 -19.18 -12.04
C LYS A 191 -8.73 -19.88 -10.97
N TYR A 192 -9.94 -20.31 -11.29
CA TYR A 192 -10.92 -20.79 -10.32
C TYR A 192 -10.50 -22.08 -9.60
N PRO A 193 -9.98 -23.14 -10.27
CA PRO A 193 -9.59 -24.38 -9.60
C PRO A 193 -8.42 -24.18 -8.63
N LEU A 194 -7.48 -23.31 -8.99
CA LEU A 194 -6.28 -23.04 -8.20
C LEU A 194 -6.59 -22.12 -7.00
N MET A 195 -7.47 -21.13 -7.20
CA MET A 195 -7.98 -20.31 -6.09
C MET A 195 -8.86 -21.12 -5.13
N LYS A 196 -9.65 -22.07 -5.65
CA LYS A 196 -10.44 -23.01 -4.84
C LYS A 196 -9.52 -23.92 -4.04
N ALA A 197 -8.56 -24.60 -4.68
CA ALA A 197 -7.59 -25.46 -4.00
C ALA A 197 -6.78 -24.69 -2.93
N ARG A 198 -6.36 -23.46 -3.22
CA ARG A 198 -5.70 -22.60 -2.23
C ARG A 198 -6.64 -22.25 -1.07
N ARG A 199 -7.91 -21.90 -1.34
CA ARG A 199 -8.88 -21.62 -0.29
C ARG A 199 -9.11 -22.87 0.57
N ASP A 200 -9.30 -24.02 -0.06
CA ASP A 200 -9.53 -25.29 0.62
C ASP A 200 -8.31 -25.66 1.50
N TRP A 201 -7.07 -25.42 1.04
CA TRP A 201 -5.86 -25.73 1.81
C TRP A 201 -5.56 -24.74 2.94
N PHE A 202 -6.01 -23.49 2.80
CA PHE A 202 -5.84 -22.43 3.80
C PHE A 202 -7.16 -22.10 4.52
N ASP A 203 -8.14 -23.00 4.44
CA ASP A 203 -9.39 -22.84 5.16
C ASP A 203 -9.14 -22.97 6.66
N LEU A 204 -9.90 -22.24 7.47
CA LEU A 204 -9.75 -22.22 8.92
C LEU A 204 -9.92 -23.62 9.53
N ASP A 205 -10.77 -24.44 8.92
CA ASP A 205 -11.03 -25.83 9.32
C ASP A 205 -9.84 -26.77 9.03
N ASN A 206 -8.92 -26.36 8.15
CA ASN A 206 -7.74 -27.13 7.74
C ASN A 206 -6.43 -26.58 8.31
N LEU A 207 -6.48 -25.51 9.12
CA LEU A 207 -5.31 -25.05 9.86
C LEU A 207 -4.95 -26.03 10.96
N ARG A 208 -3.65 -26.34 11.04
CA ARG A 208 -3.08 -27.12 12.13
C ARG A 208 -3.38 -26.42 13.47
N PRO A 209 -4.03 -27.09 14.44
CA PRO A 209 -4.46 -26.47 15.69
C PRO A 209 -3.29 -25.96 16.56
N ASP A 210 -2.08 -26.46 16.29
CA ASP A 210 -0.83 -26.10 16.96
C ASP A 210 -0.09 -24.92 16.31
N LEU A 211 -0.53 -24.44 15.15
CA LEU A 211 0.07 -23.28 14.48
C LEU A 211 -0.85 -22.06 14.58
N PRO A 212 -0.36 -20.92 15.11
CA PRO A 212 -1.10 -19.67 15.03
C PRO A 212 -1.35 -19.33 13.55
N ALA A 213 -2.58 -18.93 13.22
CA ALA A 213 -3.01 -18.61 11.86
C ALA A 213 -2.20 -17.50 11.17
N GLU A 214 -1.38 -16.75 11.93
CA GLU A 214 -0.42 -15.79 11.42
C GLU A 214 0.94 -16.00 12.11
N LEU A 215 2.01 -16.16 11.33
CA LEU A 215 3.38 -16.04 11.84
C LEU A 215 3.61 -14.61 12.33
N PRO A 216 4.26 -14.39 13.49
CA PRO A 216 4.69 -13.05 13.88
C PRO A 216 5.62 -12.50 12.79
N GLU A 217 5.24 -11.39 12.15
CA GLU A 217 6.12 -10.69 11.21
C GLU A 217 7.40 -10.31 11.98
N ALA A 218 8.54 -10.88 11.56
CA ALA A 218 9.83 -10.63 12.15
C ALA A 218 10.12 -9.11 12.14
N GLY A 219 10.15 -8.50 13.31
CA GLY A 219 10.35 -7.06 13.50
C GLY A 219 9.19 -6.31 14.16
N ILE A 220 8.01 -6.92 14.32
CA ILE A 220 6.96 -6.37 15.19
C ILE A 220 7.36 -6.69 16.63
N PHE A 221 8.02 -5.74 17.30
CA PHE A 221 8.08 -5.73 18.75
C PHE A 221 6.66 -5.51 19.27
N HIS A 222 5.87 -6.59 19.37
CA HIS A 222 4.74 -6.60 20.27
C HIS A 222 5.33 -6.39 21.67
N ARG A 223 5.27 -5.16 22.18
CA ARG A 223 5.28 -4.98 23.63
C ARG A 223 4.04 -5.69 24.13
N SER A 224 4.21 -6.96 24.52
CA SER A 224 3.21 -7.79 25.18
C SER A 224 2.88 -7.29 26.60
N GLY A 225 3.51 -6.21 27.05
CA GLY A 225 3.06 -5.45 28.21
C GLY A 225 2.02 -4.42 27.78
N ARG A 226 1.02 -4.17 28.64
CA ARG A 226 0.10 -3.02 28.57
C ARG A 226 0.91 -1.70 28.53
N ALA A 227 1.50 -1.38 27.38
CA ALA A 227 2.02 -0.05 27.14
C ALA A 227 0.79 0.86 27.16
N GLU A 228 0.77 1.76 28.14
CA GLU A 228 -0.23 2.81 28.22
C GLU A 228 -0.25 3.53 26.86
N PHE A 229 -1.43 3.62 26.26
CA PHE A 229 -1.60 4.20 24.95
C PHE A 229 -1.30 5.70 25.04
N ASP A 230 -0.14 6.13 24.53
CA ASP A 230 0.21 7.54 24.45
C ASP A 230 -0.15 8.09 23.05
N PRO A 231 -1.19 8.93 22.92
CA PRO A 231 -1.58 9.50 21.63
C PRO A 231 -0.61 10.59 21.13
N SER A 232 0.27 11.13 21.99
CA SER A 232 1.09 12.32 21.72
C SER A 232 2.07 12.12 20.58
N GLY A 233 2.61 10.90 20.44
CA GLY A 233 3.52 10.51 19.37
C GLY A 233 2.83 9.93 18.13
N THR A 234 1.51 10.01 18.03
CA THR A 234 0.72 9.36 16.97
C THR A 234 0.10 10.37 16.00
N PHE A 235 -0.55 9.87 14.95
CA PHE A 235 -1.33 10.71 14.04
C PHE A 235 -2.69 11.16 14.62
N LEU A 236 -3.13 10.62 15.77
CA LEU A 236 -4.46 10.93 16.34
C LEU A 236 -4.72 12.42 16.59
N PRO A 237 -3.79 13.18 17.19
CA PRO A 237 -4.06 14.59 17.44
C PRO A 237 -4.36 15.37 16.16
N SER A 238 -3.66 15.06 15.06
CA SER A 238 -3.94 15.66 13.75
C SER A 238 -5.28 15.19 13.18
N VAL A 239 -5.61 13.90 13.31
CA VAL A 239 -6.88 13.34 12.83
C VAL A 239 -8.05 14.02 13.52
N PHE A 240 -8.04 14.08 14.85
CA PHE A 240 -9.13 14.67 15.62
C PHE A 240 -9.26 16.18 15.40
N ARG A 241 -8.14 16.90 15.21
CA ARG A 241 -8.17 18.31 14.86
C ARG A 241 -8.87 18.54 13.53
N SER A 242 -8.41 17.89 12.46
CA SER A 242 -9.00 18.06 11.12
C SER A 242 -10.44 17.56 11.06
N ALA A 243 -10.77 16.50 11.79
CA ALA A 243 -12.16 16.03 11.90
C ALA A 243 -13.05 17.06 12.60
N GLY A 244 -12.58 17.67 13.70
CA GLY A 244 -13.31 18.70 14.42
C GLY A 244 -13.55 19.96 13.57
N GLU A 245 -12.53 20.41 12.83
CA GLU A 245 -12.63 21.55 11.92
C GLU A 245 -13.67 21.34 10.81
N ARG A 246 -13.89 20.09 10.39
CA ARG A 246 -14.82 19.72 9.30
C ARG A 246 -16.14 19.10 9.79
N GLY A 247 -16.37 19.02 11.10
CA GLY A 247 -17.57 18.43 11.67
C GLY A 247 -17.72 16.92 11.42
N VAL A 248 -16.61 16.20 11.26
CA VAL A 248 -16.59 14.76 10.97
C VAL A 248 -16.47 13.95 12.26
N LYS A 249 -17.30 12.93 12.43
CA LYS A 249 -17.16 11.99 13.55
C LYS A 249 -16.07 10.96 13.25
N VAL A 250 -15.10 10.81 14.13
CA VAL A 250 -14.06 9.76 14.02
C VAL A 250 -14.35 8.63 15.01
N ILE A 251 -14.31 7.40 14.52
CA ILE A 251 -14.45 6.18 15.32
C ILE A 251 -13.17 5.35 15.17
N LEU A 252 -12.59 4.96 16.30
CA LEU A 252 -11.45 4.03 16.35
C LEU A 252 -11.97 2.65 16.71
N TYR A 253 -12.02 1.73 15.74
CA TYR A 253 -12.45 0.35 15.96
C TYR A 253 -11.24 -0.57 16.00
N ARG A 254 -10.87 -0.96 17.23
CA ARG A 254 -9.79 -1.91 17.48
C ARG A 254 -10.31 -3.34 17.43
N VAL A 255 -9.74 -4.13 16.52
CA VAL A 255 -9.86 -5.59 16.54
C VAL A 255 -8.79 -6.13 17.47
N LYS A 256 -9.23 -6.80 18.54
CA LYS A 256 -8.33 -7.58 19.40
C LYS A 256 -8.06 -8.93 18.76
N ARG A 257 -6.83 -9.41 18.93
CA ARG A 257 -6.53 -10.84 18.82
C ARG A 257 -7.18 -11.62 19.96
#